data_AF-A0A3B9R5R1-F1
#
_entry.id   AF-A0A3B9R5R1-F1
#
_cell.length_a   1.000
_cell.length_b   1.000
_cell.length_c   1.000
_cell.angle_alpha   90.00
_cell.angle_beta   90.00
_cell.angle_gamma   90.00
#
_symmetry.space_group_name_H-M   'P 1'
#
loop_
_entity.id
_entity.type
_entity.pdbx_description
1 polymer ?
#
loop_
_entity_poly.entity_id
_entity_poly.type
_entity_poly.pdbx_seq_one_letter_code
_entity_poly.pdbx_strand_id
1 'polypeptide(L)'
;MTKHHIYWWNLENLFDIENSPRRSEFLNNHLGNELKGWDATILNQKIANLTAIISKFNNGEGPDILGVCEVENEHVIELLISAMGTALQKNYGFVISEGDDKRGIDTALIYDKTKYGPEQLTFSLRIIKRNTTRDLFQVHINTANGNKLICILNHWPSRSGGELTSEPFRIMVAENLSYWIERIYEEQGSDANILLMGDFNDNPYNKSITNYLMAINNKALVKSNRVRLKYFYNVMHRFLDAQIGTFVFGNTYNMLDQFMISKSILSEKSGLPFKLGTVEIIAYPELTSGAYQKPVKFGRPNASTFNVNGFSDHLPIKIVLNEKDPTV
;
A
#
# COMPACT_ATOMS: atom_id res chain seq x y z
N MET A 1 -12.60 22.25 5.13
CA MET A 1 -11.99 21.15 4.35
C MET A 1 -11.50 20.11 5.32
N THR A 2 -12.21 19.00 5.39
CA THR A 2 -11.84 17.80 6.15
C THR A 2 -10.53 17.22 5.58
N LYS A 3 -9.58 16.83 6.45
CA LYS A 3 -8.32 16.20 6.02
C LYS A 3 -8.39 14.69 6.23
N HIS A 4 -7.97 13.95 5.21
CA HIS A 4 -7.81 12.51 5.24
C HIS A 4 -6.33 12.14 5.19
N HIS A 5 -5.81 11.60 6.29
CA HIS A 5 -4.43 11.17 6.45
C HIS A 5 -4.30 9.69 6.07
N ILE A 6 -3.89 9.45 4.83
CA ILE A 6 -3.84 8.12 4.22
C ILE A 6 -2.39 7.65 4.17
N TYR A 7 -2.14 6.43 4.63
CA TYR A 7 -0.82 5.82 4.68
C TYR A 7 -0.77 4.52 3.89
N TRP A 8 0.42 4.18 3.41
CA TRP A 8 0.73 2.85 2.87
C TRP A 8 1.99 2.30 3.53
N TRP A 9 1.99 1.02 3.89
CA TRP A 9 3.17 0.34 4.42
C TRP A 9 3.22 -1.14 4.05
N ASN A 10 4.27 -1.57 3.37
CA ASN A 10 4.64 -2.99 3.32
C ASN A 10 5.12 -3.44 4.72
N LEU A 11 4.45 -4.43 5.32
CA LEU A 11 4.72 -4.83 6.71
C LEU A 11 5.83 -5.87 6.86
N GLU A 12 6.49 -6.26 5.77
CA GLU A 12 7.55 -7.28 5.73
C GLU A 12 7.09 -8.58 6.42
N ASN A 13 6.32 -9.39 5.68
CA ASN A 13 5.89 -10.72 6.09
C ASN A 13 5.23 -10.76 7.49
N LEU A 14 4.16 -9.99 7.71
CA LEU A 14 3.31 -10.12 8.89
C LEU A 14 2.54 -11.45 8.82
N PHE A 15 3.21 -12.52 9.23
CA PHE A 15 2.69 -13.88 9.23
C PHE A 15 2.08 -14.27 10.57
N ASP A 16 1.14 -15.20 10.49
CA ASP A 16 0.63 -15.94 11.63
C ASP A 16 1.71 -16.90 12.16
N ILE A 17 1.49 -17.46 13.34
CA ILE A 17 2.45 -18.34 14.00
C ILE A 17 2.82 -19.55 13.13
N GLU A 18 4.01 -20.09 13.35
CA GLU A 18 4.43 -21.35 12.76
C GLU A 18 3.38 -22.44 13.01
N ASN A 19 3.10 -23.26 11.99
CA ASN A 19 2.09 -24.31 12.03
C ASN A 19 0.66 -23.85 12.41
N SER A 20 0.31 -22.58 12.16
CA SER A 20 -1.03 -22.06 12.42
C SER A 20 -2.12 -22.97 11.80
N PRO A 21 -3.18 -23.30 12.56
CA PRO A 21 -4.30 -24.08 12.05
C PRO A 21 -5.16 -23.31 11.04
N ARG A 22 -4.98 -21.98 10.94
CA ARG A 22 -5.65 -21.12 9.96
C ARG A 22 -4.95 -21.13 8.60
N ARG A 23 -3.72 -21.64 8.54
CA ARG A 23 -2.93 -21.73 7.31
C ARG A 23 -3.25 -23.03 6.57
N SER A 24 -3.41 -22.94 5.24
CA SER A 24 -3.63 -24.14 4.41
C SER A 24 -2.45 -25.12 4.50
N GLU A 25 -2.70 -26.41 4.26
CA GLU A 25 -1.65 -27.44 4.28
C GLU A 25 -0.53 -27.12 3.27
N PHE A 26 -0.90 -26.64 2.08
CA PHE A 26 0.05 -26.20 1.06
C PHE A 26 0.99 -25.10 1.60
N LEU A 27 0.43 -24.06 2.22
CA LEU A 27 1.22 -22.95 2.74
C LEU A 27 2.05 -23.35 3.97
N ASN A 28 1.53 -24.21 4.85
CA ASN A 28 2.30 -24.75 5.97
C ASN A 28 3.54 -25.52 5.47
N ASN A 29 3.39 -26.34 4.43
CA ASN A 29 4.52 -27.04 3.81
C ASN A 29 5.49 -26.10 3.10
N HIS A 30 4.99 -25.06 2.42
CA HIS A 30 5.80 -24.11 1.67
C HIS A 30 6.60 -23.17 2.59
N LEU A 31 5.98 -22.68 3.67
CA LEU A 31 6.54 -21.69 4.59
C LEU A 31 7.19 -22.32 5.83
N GLY A 32 7.00 -23.61 6.10
CA GLY A 32 7.37 -24.24 7.37
C GLY A 32 8.83 -24.03 7.78
N ASN A 33 9.78 -24.18 6.85
CA ASN A 33 11.19 -23.91 7.13
C ASN A 33 11.49 -22.42 7.33
N GLU A 34 10.76 -21.55 6.63
CA GLU A 34 10.94 -20.10 6.68
C GLU A 34 10.40 -19.49 7.98
N LEU A 35 9.35 -20.10 8.54
CA LEU A 35 8.67 -19.66 9.76
C LEU A 35 9.20 -20.31 11.03
N LYS A 36 10.22 -21.17 10.96
CA LYS A 36 10.79 -21.80 12.14
C LYS A 36 11.18 -20.75 13.19
N GLY A 37 10.61 -20.86 14.39
CA GLY A 37 10.77 -19.93 15.50
C GLY A 37 9.85 -18.71 15.47
N TRP A 38 8.94 -18.60 14.49
CA TRP A 38 7.90 -17.56 14.43
C TRP A 38 6.73 -17.95 15.34
N ASP A 39 6.93 -17.80 16.64
CA ASP A 39 5.92 -18.10 17.66
C ASP A 39 5.06 -16.87 18.01
N ALA A 40 4.14 -17.04 18.97
CA ALA A 40 3.28 -15.96 19.44
C ALA A 40 4.07 -14.79 20.06
N THR A 41 5.22 -15.05 20.68
CA THR A 41 6.07 -14.01 21.27
C THR A 41 6.66 -13.13 20.16
N ILE A 42 7.19 -13.75 19.10
CA ILE A 42 7.73 -13.03 17.95
C ILE A 42 6.65 -12.25 17.20
N LEU A 43 5.48 -12.86 16.95
CA LEU A 43 4.36 -12.18 16.30
C LEU A 43 3.90 -10.96 17.12
N ASN A 44 3.71 -11.13 18.44
CA ASN A 44 3.32 -10.03 19.31
C ASN A 44 4.37 -8.91 19.33
N GLN A 45 5.66 -9.26 19.31
CA GLN A 45 6.72 -8.26 19.24
C GLN A 45 6.71 -7.50 17.90
N LYS A 46 6.51 -8.19 16.77
CA LYS A 46 6.35 -7.55 15.46
C LYS A 46 5.18 -6.56 15.48
N ILE A 47 4.02 -6.98 16.00
CA ILE A 47 2.83 -6.13 16.10
C ILE A 47 3.08 -4.92 17.00
N ALA A 48 3.77 -5.11 18.13
CA ALA A 48 4.13 -4.02 19.03
C ALA A 48 5.04 -2.99 18.34
N ASN A 49 6.05 -3.44 17.60
CA ASN A 49 6.97 -2.57 16.85
C ASN A 49 6.22 -1.77 15.78
N LEU A 50 5.38 -2.43 14.97
CA LEU A 50 4.56 -1.77 13.96
C LEU A 50 3.60 -0.75 14.60
N THR A 51 2.91 -1.14 15.68
CA THR A 51 1.96 -0.29 16.40
C THR A 51 2.65 0.96 16.96
N ALA A 52 3.86 0.83 17.54
CA ALA A 52 4.61 1.97 18.07
C ALA A 52 4.86 3.05 17.01
N ILE A 53 5.11 2.65 15.76
CA ILE A 53 5.31 3.58 14.63
C ILE A 53 3.97 4.17 14.18
N ILE A 54 2.95 3.32 14.01
CA ILE A 54 1.63 3.74 13.53
C ILE A 54 0.99 4.72 14.52
N SER A 55 1.19 4.53 15.83
CA SER A 55 0.71 5.44 16.86
C SER A 55 1.33 6.85 16.78
N LYS A 56 2.47 7.02 16.12
CA LYS A 56 3.08 8.35 15.87
C LYS A 56 2.50 9.04 14.64
N PHE A 57 1.78 8.32 13.78
CA PHE A 57 1.19 8.90 12.57
C PHE A 57 0.22 10.02 12.92
N ASN A 58 0.13 11.00 12.01
CA ASN A 58 -0.75 12.16 12.19
C ASN A 58 -0.56 12.85 13.55
N ASN A 59 0.70 13.04 13.98
CA ASN A 59 1.04 13.67 15.26
C ASN A 59 0.43 12.98 16.49
N GLY A 60 0.31 11.66 16.48
CA GLY A 60 -0.26 10.90 17.59
C GLY A 60 -1.71 10.44 17.39
N GLU A 61 -2.38 10.95 16.36
CA GLU A 61 -3.80 10.65 16.09
C GLU A 61 -4.00 9.37 15.24
N GLY A 62 -2.92 8.77 14.76
CA GLY A 62 -2.97 7.59 13.90
C GLY A 62 -3.47 7.86 12.48
N PRO A 63 -3.54 6.82 11.64
CA PRO A 63 -4.02 6.92 10.26
C PRO A 63 -5.55 7.04 10.21
N ASP A 64 -6.05 7.72 9.17
CA ASP A 64 -7.47 7.66 8.79
C ASP A 64 -7.71 6.45 7.89
N ILE A 65 -6.79 6.21 6.94
CA ILE A 65 -6.66 4.98 6.15
C ILE A 65 -5.22 4.51 6.23
N LEU A 66 -5.03 3.20 6.38
CA LEU A 66 -3.74 2.52 6.29
C LEU A 66 -3.88 1.34 5.34
N GLY A 67 -3.31 1.48 4.13
CA GLY A 67 -3.13 0.36 3.22
C GLY A 67 -1.86 -0.41 3.57
N VAL A 68 -1.93 -1.74 3.54
CA VAL A 68 -0.82 -2.63 3.88
C VAL A 68 -0.68 -3.76 2.89
N CYS A 69 0.52 -4.32 2.80
CA CYS A 69 0.77 -5.57 2.10
C CYS A 69 1.75 -6.45 2.89
N GLU A 70 1.93 -7.68 2.39
CA GLU A 70 2.69 -8.74 3.07
C GLU A 70 2.06 -9.17 4.39
N VAL A 71 0.75 -9.36 4.37
CA VAL A 71 -0.07 -9.79 5.50
C VAL A 71 -0.64 -11.17 5.20
N GLU A 72 -0.59 -12.11 6.13
CA GLU A 72 -1.02 -13.47 5.82
C GLU A 72 -2.52 -13.68 5.67
N ASN A 73 -3.28 -13.14 6.61
CA ASN A 73 -4.69 -13.47 6.76
C ASN A 73 -5.39 -12.44 7.67
N GLU A 74 -6.70 -12.60 7.82
CA GLU A 74 -7.52 -11.74 8.67
C GLU A 74 -7.05 -11.71 10.12
N HIS A 75 -6.65 -12.86 10.67
CA HIS A 75 -6.28 -12.97 12.08
C HIS A 75 -5.13 -12.03 12.47
N VAL A 76 -4.09 -11.93 11.65
CA VAL A 76 -2.98 -11.01 11.93
C VAL A 76 -3.36 -9.53 11.78
N ILE A 77 -4.33 -9.21 10.90
CA ILE A 77 -4.90 -7.85 10.80
C ILE A 77 -5.73 -7.53 12.04
N GLU A 78 -6.54 -8.47 12.52
CA GLU A 78 -7.32 -8.30 13.75
C GLU A 78 -6.43 -8.02 14.96
N LEU A 79 -5.31 -8.75 15.09
CA LEU A 79 -4.33 -8.49 16.15
C LEU A 79 -3.70 -7.09 16.02
N LEU A 80 -3.32 -6.69 14.81
CA LEU A 80 -2.77 -5.35 14.55
C LEU A 80 -3.79 -4.24 14.86
N ILE A 81 -5.03 -4.39 14.41
CA ILE A 81 -6.12 -3.45 14.66
C ILE A 81 -6.46 -3.36 16.15
N SER A 82 -6.45 -4.48 16.86
CA SER A 82 -6.68 -4.50 18.31
C SER A 82 -5.59 -3.72 19.07
N ALA A 83 -4.32 -3.94 18.70
CA ALA A 83 -3.19 -3.23 19.28
C ALA A 83 -3.24 -1.73 18.97
N MET A 84 -3.45 -1.36 17.70
CA MET A 84 -3.60 0.03 17.27
C MET A 84 -4.79 0.72 17.92
N GLY A 85 -5.95 0.06 17.96
CA GLY A 85 -7.18 0.59 18.53
C GLY A 85 -7.04 0.91 20.02
N THR A 86 -6.33 0.04 20.75
CA THR A 86 -5.97 0.28 22.15
C THR A 86 -5.01 1.45 22.30
N ALA A 87 -3.93 1.49 21.51
CA ALA A 87 -2.90 2.52 21.60
C ALA A 87 -3.40 3.92 21.20
N LEU A 88 -4.33 3.99 20.24
CA LEU A 88 -4.87 5.23 19.68
C LEU A 88 -6.24 5.61 20.25
N GLN A 89 -6.87 4.75 21.06
CA GLN A 89 -8.25 4.90 21.53
C GLN A 89 -9.25 5.08 20.36
N LYS A 90 -9.05 4.29 19.29
CA LYS A 90 -9.83 4.37 18.04
C LYS A 90 -10.41 3.02 17.64
N ASN A 91 -11.49 3.06 16.87
CA ASN A 91 -12.11 1.86 16.31
C ASN A 91 -11.82 1.77 14.81
N TYR A 92 -11.03 0.78 14.43
CA TYR A 92 -10.67 0.52 13.04
C TYR A 92 -11.52 -0.60 12.44
N GLY A 93 -11.80 -0.49 11.15
CA GLY A 93 -12.29 -1.57 10.30
C GLY A 93 -11.24 -1.96 9.29
N PHE A 94 -11.45 -3.08 8.61
CA PHE A 94 -10.61 -3.46 7.50
C PHE A 94 -11.38 -4.19 6.41
N VAL A 95 -10.77 -4.21 5.24
CA VAL A 95 -11.05 -5.15 4.17
C VAL A 95 -9.72 -5.73 3.69
N ILE A 96 -9.69 -7.02 3.37
CA ILE A 96 -8.50 -7.73 2.91
C ILE A 96 -8.78 -8.37 1.55
N SER A 97 -7.76 -8.48 0.70
CA SER A 97 -7.86 -9.24 -0.54
C SER A 97 -7.94 -10.73 -0.21
N GLU A 98 -9.01 -11.41 -0.61
CA GLU A 98 -9.10 -12.87 -0.51
C GLU A 98 -8.29 -13.51 -1.65
N GLY A 99 -7.02 -13.80 -1.39
CA GLY A 99 -6.06 -14.32 -2.39
C GLY A 99 -5.63 -15.76 -2.15
N ASP A 100 -5.55 -16.57 -3.22
CA ASP A 100 -4.79 -17.84 -3.21
C ASP A 100 -3.31 -17.60 -3.54
N ASP A 101 -2.74 -16.51 -3.02
CA ASP A 101 -1.33 -16.22 -3.26
C ASP A 101 -0.49 -17.34 -2.65
N LYS A 102 0.35 -17.99 -3.46
CA LYS A 102 1.17 -19.13 -3.02
C LYS A 102 2.21 -18.74 -1.97
N ARG A 103 2.51 -17.45 -1.81
CA ARG A 103 3.35 -16.93 -0.72
C ARG A 103 2.57 -16.67 0.57
N GLY A 104 1.23 -16.76 0.54
CA GLY A 104 0.36 -16.49 1.67
C GLY A 104 0.45 -15.03 2.12
N ILE A 105 0.45 -14.08 1.18
CA ILE A 105 0.56 -12.65 1.49
C ILE A 105 -0.43 -11.83 0.68
N ASP A 106 -1.30 -11.15 1.41
CA ASP A 106 -2.40 -10.34 0.92
C ASP A 106 -2.14 -8.83 1.11
N THR A 107 -3.07 -8.05 0.55
CA THR A 107 -3.17 -6.61 0.77
C THR A 107 -4.43 -6.31 1.57
N ALA A 108 -4.35 -5.35 2.50
CA ALA A 108 -5.50 -4.94 3.29
C ALA A 108 -5.60 -3.42 3.38
N LEU A 109 -6.82 -2.92 3.48
CA LEU A 109 -7.11 -1.52 3.77
C LEU A 109 -7.76 -1.43 5.15
N ILE A 110 -7.05 -0.80 6.08
CA ILE A 110 -7.52 -0.50 7.44
C ILE A 110 -8.04 0.94 7.46
N TYR A 111 -9.18 1.20 8.09
CA TYR A 111 -9.81 2.53 8.10
C TYR A 111 -10.47 2.89 9.42
N ASP A 112 -10.45 4.17 9.78
CA ASP A 112 -11.11 4.71 10.98
C ASP A 112 -12.64 4.72 10.76
N LYS A 113 -13.37 3.91 11.52
CA LYS A 113 -14.83 3.76 11.38
C LYS A 113 -15.61 5.03 11.72
N THR A 114 -14.98 6.02 12.36
CA THR A 114 -15.61 7.32 12.61
C THR A 114 -15.60 8.23 11.38
N LYS A 115 -14.68 7.99 10.44
CA LYS A 115 -14.50 8.79 9.22
C LYS A 115 -15.03 8.13 7.95
N TYR A 116 -15.22 6.81 7.98
CA TYR A 116 -15.64 6.04 6.82
C TYR A 116 -16.77 5.08 7.15
N GLY A 117 -17.68 4.90 6.20
CA GLY A 117 -18.89 4.09 6.38
C GLY A 117 -18.63 2.59 6.66
N PRO A 118 -19.63 1.86 7.18
CA PRO A 118 -19.49 0.45 7.52
C PRO A 118 -19.40 -0.46 6.30
N GLU A 119 -20.03 -0.11 5.18
CA GLU A 119 -20.06 -0.90 3.95
C GLU A 119 -18.99 -0.44 2.97
N GLN A 120 -18.16 -1.38 2.52
CA GLN A 120 -17.09 -1.19 1.56
C GLN A 120 -17.33 -2.14 0.40
N LEU A 121 -17.43 -1.62 -0.83
CA LEU A 121 -17.49 -2.49 -2.01
C LEU A 121 -16.08 -2.86 -2.42
N THR A 122 -15.77 -4.15 -2.41
CA THR A 122 -14.47 -4.69 -2.78
C THR A 122 -14.52 -5.43 -4.10
N PHE A 123 -13.43 -5.34 -4.86
CA PHE A 123 -13.26 -6.09 -6.10
C PHE A 123 -11.80 -6.54 -6.18
N SER A 124 -11.57 -7.77 -6.58
CA SER A 124 -10.23 -8.31 -6.80
C SER A 124 -10.08 -8.72 -8.25
N LEU A 125 -9.12 -8.13 -8.97
CA LEU A 125 -8.68 -8.65 -10.26
C LEU A 125 -7.48 -9.55 -10.06
N ARG A 126 -7.71 -10.86 -10.23
CA ARG A 126 -6.63 -11.85 -10.24
C ARG A 126 -5.97 -11.91 -11.60
N ILE A 127 -4.66 -11.72 -11.63
CA ILE A 127 -3.89 -11.82 -12.86
C ILE A 127 -3.41 -13.25 -13.03
N ILE A 128 -3.90 -13.96 -14.04
CA ILE A 128 -3.59 -15.37 -14.22
C ILE A 128 -2.28 -15.54 -14.99
N LYS A 129 -1.35 -16.30 -14.39
CA LYS A 129 -0.14 -16.85 -15.01
C LYS A 129 -0.05 -18.34 -14.68
N ARG A 130 0.79 -19.11 -15.40
CA ARG A 130 1.09 -20.54 -15.11
C ARG A 130 1.33 -20.83 -13.61
N ASN A 131 1.83 -19.85 -12.86
CA ASN A 131 1.76 -19.79 -11.40
C ASN A 131 1.13 -18.44 -11.03
N THR A 132 0.13 -18.46 -10.15
CA THR A 132 -0.69 -17.30 -9.71
C THR A 132 0.12 -16.02 -9.57
N THR A 133 -0.41 -14.91 -10.11
CA THR A 133 0.21 -13.58 -9.99
C THR A 133 -0.79 -12.63 -9.36
N ARG A 134 -0.39 -12.10 -8.20
CA ARG A 134 -0.85 -10.88 -7.49
C ARG A 134 -2.23 -10.33 -7.86
N ASP A 135 -3.08 -10.22 -6.85
CA ASP A 135 -4.39 -9.60 -6.98
C ASP A 135 -4.26 -8.06 -6.95
N LEU A 136 -4.97 -7.38 -7.86
CA LEU A 136 -5.22 -5.94 -7.76
C LEU A 136 -6.47 -5.76 -6.91
N PHE A 137 -6.32 -5.17 -5.73
CA PHE A 137 -7.42 -5.07 -4.76
C PHE A 137 -8.03 -3.67 -4.76
N GLN A 138 -9.24 -3.57 -5.29
CA GLN A 138 -10.01 -2.33 -5.36
C GLN A 138 -10.99 -2.25 -4.19
N VAL A 139 -11.01 -1.10 -3.52
CA VAL A 139 -11.91 -0.77 -2.42
C VAL A 139 -12.60 0.54 -2.72
N HIS A 140 -13.93 0.53 -2.79
CA HIS A 140 -14.74 1.74 -2.82
C HIS A 140 -15.08 2.13 -1.39
N ILE A 141 -14.55 3.27 -0.96
CA ILE A 141 -14.73 3.78 0.39
C ILE A 141 -15.40 5.15 0.39
N ASN A 142 -16.48 5.27 1.16
CA ASN A 142 -17.22 6.52 1.33
C ASN A 142 -16.78 7.21 2.61
N THR A 143 -16.47 8.50 2.52
CA THR A 143 -16.24 9.35 3.69
C THR A 143 -17.55 9.58 4.44
N ALA A 144 -17.46 10.04 5.69
CA ALA A 144 -18.62 10.49 6.47
C ALA A 144 -19.40 11.64 5.78
N ASN A 145 -18.74 12.38 4.88
CA ASN A 145 -19.35 13.43 4.06
C ASN A 145 -20.07 12.88 2.81
N GLY A 146 -20.07 11.57 2.59
CA GLY A 146 -20.74 10.90 1.47
C GLY A 146 -19.96 10.90 0.15
N ASN A 147 -18.71 11.40 0.12
CA ASN A 147 -17.90 11.36 -1.09
C ASN A 147 -17.17 10.02 -1.23
N LYS A 148 -17.20 9.48 -2.45
CA LYS A 148 -16.53 8.22 -2.79
C LYS A 148 -15.08 8.43 -3.17
N LEU A 149 -14.20 7.67 -2.53
CA LEU A 149 -12.80 7.46 -2.91
C LEU A 149 -12.62 5.99 -3.33
N ILE A 150 -11.99 5.76 -4.47
CA ILE A 150 -11.67 4.43 -4.97
C ILE A 150 -10.19 4.19 -4.73
N CYS A 151 -9.88 3.29 -3.80
CA CYS A 151 -8.53 2.88 -3.49
C CYS A 151 -8.19 1.62 -4.27
N ILE A 152 -7.02 1.56 -4.90
CA ILE A 152 -6.49 0.32 -5.50
C ILE A 152 -5.16 0.01 -4.84
N LEU A 153 -5.13 -1.09 -4.10
CA LEU A 153 -3.98 -1.57 -3.35
C LEU A 153 -3.15 -2.49 -4.25
N ASN A 154 -1.84 -2.30 -4.22
CA ASN A 154 -0.91 -2.95 -5.13
C ASN A 154 0.26 -3.58 -4.35
N HIS A 155 0.52 -4.86 -4.62
CA HIS A 155 1.78 -5.51 -4.27
C HIS A 155 2.28 -6.28 -5.48
N TRP A 156 3.16 -5.66 -6.27
CA TRP A 156 3.57 -6.20 -7.56
C TRP A 156 4.66 -7.29 -7.44
N PRO A 157 4.92 -8.07 -8.50
CA PRO A 157 5.98 -9.08 -8.50
C PRO A 157 7.36 -8.51 -8.13
N SER A 158 7.98 -9.10 -7.10
CA SER A 158 9.29 -8.69 -6.58
C SER A 158 10.41 -8.77 -7.62
N ARG A 159 11.48 -7.99 -7.39
CA ARG A 159 12.71 -8.00 -8.20
C ARG A 159 13.71 -9.12 -7.86
N SER A 160 13.35 -10.08 -6.98
CA SER A 160 14.27 -11.10 -6.45
C SER A 160 14.98 -11.97 -7.50
N GLY A 161 14.33 -12.24 -8.64
CA GLY A 161 14.92 -12.95 -9.78
C GLY A 161 15.82 -12.07 -10.69
N GLY A 162 16.07 -10.83 -10.29
CA GLY A 162 16.70 -9.79 -11.11
C GLY A 162 15.67 -8.87 -11.77
N GLU A 163 16.00 -7.58 -11.88
CA GLU A 163 15.08 -6.56 -12.44
C GLU A 163 14.60 -6.93 -13.84
N LEU A 164 15.52 -7.28 -14.76
CA LEU A 164 15.19 -7.60 -16.15
C LEU A 164 14.36 -8.89 -16.28
N THR A 165 14.67 -9.92 -15.49
CA THR A 165 13.94 -11.20 -15.51
C THR A 165 12.49 -11.04 -15.03
N SER A 166 12.27 -10.15 -14.08
CA SER A 166 10.97 -9.93 -13.43
C SER A 166 10.15 -8.80 -14.05
N GLU A 167 10.77 -7.89 -14.81
CA GLU A 167 10.12 -6.74 -15.47
C GLU A 167 8.88 -7.14 -16.31
N PRO A 168 8.90 -8.21 -17.13
CA PRO A 168 7.72 -8.59 -17.91
C PRO A 168 6.48 -8.88 -17.07
N PHE A 169 6.65 -9.36 -15.83
CA PHE A 169 5.52 -9.62 -14.93
C PHE A 169 4.95 -8.33 -14.36
N ARG A 170 5.79 -7.33 -14.06
CA ARG A 170 5.31 -6.00 -13.63
C ARG A 170 4.67 -5.23 -14.78
N ILE A 171 5.19 -5.38 -16.00
CA ILE A 171 4.53 -4.86 -17.22
C ILE A 171 3.14 -5.47 -17.40
N MET A 172 3.01 -6.78 -17.26
CA MET A 172 1.71 -7.47 -17.35
C MET A 172 0.72 -6.96 -16.28
N VAL A 173 1.18 -6.77 -15.04
CA VAL A 173 0.35 -6.23 -13.97
C VAL A 173 -0.06 -4.77 -14.26
N ALA A 174 0.88 -3.95 -14.72
CA ALA A 174 0.64 -2.57 -15.09
C ALA A 174 -0.41 -2.41 -16.21
N GLU A 175 -0.31 -3.23 -17.26
CA GLU A 175 -1.27 -3.21 -18.38
C GLU A 175 -2.68 -3.59 -17.92
N ASN A 176 -2.80 -4.64 -17.10
CA ASN A 176 -4.09 -5.06 -16.55
C ASN A 176 -4.67 -3.99 -15.60
N LEU A 177 -3.83 -3.34 -14.79
CA LEU A 177 -4.28 -2.24 -13.93
C LEU A 177 -4.75 -1.04 -14.75
N SER A 178 -4.04 -0.68 -15.83
CA SER A 178 -4.46 0.40 -16.73
C SER A 178 -5.83 0.10 -17.35
N TYR A 179 -6.03 -1.11 -17.88
CA TYR A 179 -7.33 -1.54 -18.41
C TYR A 179 -8.43 -1.54 -17.32
N TRP A 180 -8.11 -2.02 -16.12
CA TRP A 180 -9.04 -2.02 -15.00
C TRP A 180 -9.48 -0.61 -14.59
N ILE A 181 -8.55 0.34 -14.62
CA ILE A 181 -8.84 1.77 -14.39
C ILE A 181 -9.77 2.34 -15.47
N GLU A 182 -9.61 1.96 -16.74
CA GLU A 182 -10.56 2.34 -17.80
C GLU A 182 -11.97 1.84 -17.48
N ARG A 183 -12.11 0.59 -17.02
CA ARG A 183 -13.40 0.03 -16.55
C ARG A 183 -13.99 0.84 -15.40
N ILE A 184 -13.18 1.24 -14.42
CA ILE A 184 -13.65 2.08 -13.31
C ILE A 184 -14.21 3.40 -13.83
N TYR A 185 -13.55 4.06 -14.79
CA TYR A 185 -14.06 5.30 -15.36
C TYR A 185 -15.36 5.13 -16.14
N GLU A 186 -15.55 4.00 -16.81
CA GLU A 186 -16.82 3.69 -17.49
C GLU A 186 -17.96 3.50 -16.49
N GLU A 187 -17.73 2.78 -15.38
CA GLU A 187 -18.76 2.49 -14.38
C GLU A 187 -19.03 3.67 -13.42
N GLN A 188 -17.99 4.44 -13.07
CA GLN A 188 -18.05 5.48 -12.03
C GLN A 188 -18.03 6.90 -12.58
N GLY A 189 -17.82 7.06 -13.89
CA GLY A 189 -17.71 8.34 -14.57
C GLY A 189 -16.30 8.92 -14.60
N SER A 190 -16.06 9.83 -15.55
CA SER A 190 -14.72 10.35 -15.87
C SER A 190 -14.05 11.19 -14.78
N ASP A 191 -14.82 11.62 -13.76
CA ASP A 191 -14.33 12.39 -12.62
C ASP A 191 -14.15 11.52 -11.35
N ALA A 192 -14.09 10.19 -11.50
CA ALA A 192 -13.81 9.27 -10.40
C ALA A 192 -12.52 9.64 -9.63
N ASN A 193 -12.63 9.64 -8.31
CA ASN A 193 -11.52 9.89 -7.39
C ASN A 193 -10.80 8.57 -7.13
N ILE A 194 -9.69 8.33 -7.83
CA ILE A 194 -8.96 7.07 -7.76
C ILE A 194 -7.58 7.34 -7.14
N LEU A 195 -7.26 6.61 -6.09
CA LEU A 195 -5.96 6.59 -5.43
C LEU A 195 -5.36 5.20 -5.60
N LEU A 196 -4.29 5.10 -6.38
CA LEU A 196 -3.44 3.91 -6.38
C LEU A 196 -2.46 4.05 -5.21
N MET A 197 -2.32 3.00 -4.42
CA MET A 197 -1.35 2.89 -3.35
C MET A 197 -0.75 1.49 -3.36
N GLY A 198 0.53 1.35 -3.04
CA GLY A 198 1.13 0.04 -3.15
C GLY A 198 2.64 -0.02 -3.07
N ASP A 199 3.15 -1.23 -2.86
CA ASP A 199 4.50 -1.63 -3.25
C ASP A 199 4.45 -2.08 -4.72
N PHE A 200 4.87 -1.19 -5.62
CA PHE A 200 4.90 -1.45 -7.06
C PHE A 200 6.13 -2.25 -7.50
N ASN A 201 7.10 -2.49 -6.60
CA ASN A 201 8.36 -3.18 -6.92
C ASN A 201 9.11 -2.61 -8.16
N ASP A 202 8.80 -1.38 -8.54
CA ASP A 202 9.43 -0.60 -9.60
C ASP A 202 9.55 0.85 -9.15
N ASN A 203 10.51 1.59 -9.69
CA ASN A 203 10.64 3.02 -9.45
C ASN A 203 9.66 3.82 -10.34
N PRO A 204 9.32 5.07 -9.99
CA PRO A 204 8.43 5.93 -10.77
C PRO A 204 8.82 6.14 -12.24
N TYR A 205 10.09 5.89 -12.61
CA TYR A 205 10.61 6.02 -13.97
C TYR A 205 10.66 4.70 -14.76
N ASN A 206 10.36 3.56 -14.14
CA ASN A 206 10.36 2.28 -14.85
C ASN A 206 9.21 2.22 -15.86
N LYS A 207 9.39 1.39 -16.90
CA LYS A 207 8.45 1.29 -18.03
C LYS A 207 7.07 0.82 -17.61
N SER A 208 6.99 -0.14 -16.68
CA SER A 208 5.72 -0.62 -16.11
C SER A 208 4.87 0.55 -15.57
N ILE A 209 5.48 1.50 -14.87
CA ILE A 209 4.79 2.67 -14.30
C ILE A 209 4.43 3.68 -15.39
N THR A 210 5.39 4.02 -16.24
CA THR A 210 5.26 5.15 -17.18
C THR A 210 4.54 4.81 -18.48
N ASN A 211 4.86 3.66 -19.09
CA ASN A 211 4.41 3.29 -20.43
C ASN A 211 3.21 2.34 -20.43
N TYR A 212 3.03 1.55 -19.37
CA TYR A 212 1.95 0.55 -19.29
C TYR A 212 0.85 0.97 -18.30
N LEU A 213 1.21 1.40 -17.09
CA LEU A 213 0.24 1.95 -16.13
C LEU A 213 -0.16 3.40 -16.45
N MET A 214 0.59 4.10 -17.30
CA MET A 214 0.31 5.49 -17.67
C MET A 214 0.36 6.47 -16.49
N ALA A 215 1.16 6.17 -15.48
CA ALA A 215 1.39 7.03 -14.32
C ALA A 215 2.67 7.85 -14.47
N ILE A 216 2.53 9.17 -14.58
CA ILE A 216 3.61 10.05 -15.02
C ILE A 216 3.75 11.29 -14.12
N ASN A 217 4.93 11.93 -14.17
CA ASN A 217 5.18 13.21 -13.51
C ASN A 217 4.93 14.41 -14.45
N ASN A 218 3.76 14.45 -15.09
CA ASN A 218 3.38 15.57 -15.95
C ASN A 218 1.94 16.00 -15.66
N LYS A 219 1.79 17.01 -14.79
CA LYS A 219 0.47 17.52 -14.39
C LYS A 219 -0.35 18.04 -15.58
N ALA A 220 0.29 18.69 -16.55
CA ALA A 220 -0.42 19.25 -17.70
C ALA A 220 -1.02 18.14 -18.58
N LEU A 221 -0.26 17.07 -18.81
CA LEU A 221 -0.72 15.91 -19.59
C LEU A 221 -1.84 15.16 -18.85
N VAL A 222 -1.70 14.93 -17.55
CA VAL A 222 -2.75 14.32 -16.70
C VAL A 222 -4.03 15.15 -16.67
N LYS A 223 -3.92 16.49 -16.58
CA LYS A 223 -5.07 17.40 -16.57
C LYS A 223 -5.66 17.62 -17.98
N SER A 224 -5.00 17.19 -19.05
CA SER A 224 -5.46 17.42 -20.43
C SER A 224 -6.76 16.68 -20.73
N ASN A 225 -7.66 17.33 -21.47
CA ASN A 225 -8.82 16.69 -22.11
C ASN A 225 -8.56 16.37 -23.59
N ARG A 226 -7.39 16.76 -24.12
CA ARG A 226 -7.04 16.62 -25.54
C ARG A 226 -6.38 15.27 -25.87
N VAL A 227 -6.07 14.49 -24.84
CA VAL A 227 -5.46 13.16 -24.99
C VAL A 227 -6.51 12.08 -24.77
N ARG A 228 -6.46 11.04 -25.60
CA ARG A 228 -7.34 9.88 -25.51
C ARG A 228 -7.01 9.04 -24.27
N LEU A 229 -5.72 8.84 -24.02
CA LEU A 229 -5.22 8.03 -22.91
C LEU A 229 -5.46 8.75 -21.58
N LYS A 230 -5.91 8.00 -20.57
CA LYS A 230 -6.06 8.48 -19.21
C LYS A 230 -4.73 8.28 -18.47
N TYR A 231 -4.16 9.38 -18.01
CA TYR A 231 -2.92 9.35 -17.25
C TYR A 231 -3.20 9.54 -15.76
N PHE A 232 -2.37 8.92 -14.93
CA PHE A 232 -2.30 9.18 -13.49
C PHE A 232 -1.12 10.09 -13.19
N TYR A 233 -1.24 10.88 -12.13
CA TYR A 233 -0.10 11.64 -11.62
C TYR A 233 0.58 10.86 -10.50
N ASN A 234 1.83 10.49 -10.74
CA ASN A 234 2.65 9.83 -9.74
C ASN A 234 3.25 10.88 -8.79
N VAL A 235 2.71 10.96 -7.57
CA VAL A 235 3.13 11.99 -6.61
C VAL A 235 4.49 11.71 -5.98
N MET A 236 5.02 10.50 -6.13
CA MET A 236 6.28 10.08 -5.53
C MET A 236 7.51 10.40 -6.37
N HIS A 237 7.34 10.73 -7.65
CA HIS A 237 8.46 11.08 -8.52
C HIS A 237 9.32 12.23 -7.96
N ARG A 238 8.72 13.13 -7.18
CA ARG A 238 9.40 14.26 -6.55
C ARG A 238 10.54 13.88 -5.58
N PHE A 239 10.55 12.64 -5.10
CA PHE A 239 11.55 12.17 -4.15
C PHE A 239 12.80 11.58 -4.82
N LEU A 240 12.74 11.34 -6.13
CA LEU A 240 13.86 10.81 -6.89
C LEU A 240 15.04 11.78 -6.93
N ASP A 241 14.76 13.07 -7.08
CA ASP A 241 15.79 14.12 -7.12
C ASP A 241 16.51 14.28 -5.77
N ALA A 242 15.82 13.95 -4.66
CA ALA A 242 16.36 14.01 -3.32
C ALA A 242 17.20 12.77 -2.94
N GLN A 243 17.30 11.78 -3.83
CA GLN A 243 17.97 10.49 -3.58
C GLN A 243 17.49 9.83 -2.28
N ILE A 244 16.18 9.89 -2.02
CA ILE A 244 15.54 9.14 -0.93
C ILE A 244 14.61 8.09 -1.53
N GLY A 245 14.46 6.98 -0.82
CA GLY A 245 13.66 5.83 -1.25
C GLY A 245 12.86 5.25 -0.10
N THR A 246 11.88 4.42 -0.42
CA THR A 246 11.16 3.62 0.58
C THR A 246 11.87 2.31 0.89
N PHE A 247 12.73 1.85 -0.02
CA PHE A 247 13.50 0.62 0.08
C PHE A 247 14.96 0.86 -0.32
N VAL A 248 15.91 0.17 0.32
CA VAL A 248 17.34 0.29 -0.01
C VAL A 248 17.95 -1.08 -0.28
N PHE A 249 18.44 -1.29 -1.50
CA PHE A 249 19.16 -2.50 -1.89
C PHE A 249 20.63 -2.18 -2.16
N GLY A 250 21.54 -2.86 -1.46
CA GLY A 250 22.95 -2.49 -1.49
C GLY A 250 23.13 -1.05 -0.99
N ASN A 251 23.52 -0.14 -1.88
CA ASN A 251 23.69 1.28 -1.62
C ASN A 251 22.76 2.14 -2.50
N THR A 252 21.69 1.54 -3.02
CA THR A 252 20.78 2.18 -3.97
C THR A 252 19.40 2.38 -3.36
N TYR A 253 18.93 3.62 -3.38
CA TYR A 253 17.57 3.98 -3.02
C TYR A 253 16.59 3.54 -4.11
N ASN A 254 15.48 2.94 -3.69
CA ASN A 254 14.38 2.60 -4.56
C ASN A 254 13.08 3.18 -3.99
N MET A 255 12.27 3.74 -4.87
CA MET A 255 10.95 4.27 -4.57
C MET A 255 9.89 3.24 -4.99
N LEU A 256 9.88 2.10 -4.28
CA LEU A 256 9.01 0.98 -4.62
C LEU A 256 7.57 1.24 -4.16
N ASP A 257 7.40 1.86 -2.99
CA ASP A 257 6.10 2.21 -2.44
C ASP A 257 5.64 3.53 -3.02
N GLN A 258 4.45 3.54 -3.63
CA GLN A 258 3.99 4.71 -4.37
C GLN A 258 2.51 5.04 -4.20
N PHE A 259 2.23 6.35 -4.21
CA PHE A 259 0.90 6.89 -4.44
C PHE A 259 0.79 7.45 -5.86
N MET A 260 -0.33 7.16 -6.52
CA MET A 260 -0.67 7.75 -7.82
C MET A 260 -2.13 8.16 -7.81
N ILE A 261 -2.41 9.37 -8.30
CA ILE A 261 -3.74 9.97 -8.18
C ILE A 261 -4.37 10.23 -9.53
N SER A 262 -5.69 10.07 -9.58
CA SER A 262 -6.49 10.40 -10.75
C SER A 262 -6.45 11.90 -11.06
N LYS A 263 -6.80 12.24 -12.30
CA LYS A 263 -7.05 13.62 -12.72
C LYS A 263 -7.98 14.38 -11.79
N SER A 264 -9.01 13.70 -11.25
CA SER A 264 -10.02 14.33 -10.40
C SER A 264 -9.41 14.89 -9.11
N ILE A 265 -8.60 14.09 -8.41
CA ILE A 265 -7.89 14.48 -7.19
C ILE A 265 -6.82 15.54 -7.47
N LEU A 266 -6.14 15.46 -8.62
CA LEU A 266 -5.12 16.43 -9.03
C LEU A 266 -5.71 17.78 -9.48
N SER A 267 -6.95 17.78 -9.96
CA SER A 267 -7.61 18.95 -10.54
C SER A 267 -7.91 19.99 -9.46
N GLU A 268 -7.87 21.27 -9.81
CA GLU A 268 -8.21 22.39 -8.92
C GLU A 268 -9.67 22.85 -9.09
N LYS A 269 -10.45 22.17 -9.95
CA LYS A 269 -11.87 22.48 -10.16
C LYS A 269 -12.66 22.46 -8.84
N SER A 270 -13.50 23.46 -8.63
CA SER A 270 -14.28 23.64 -7.40
C SER A 270 -15.29 22.52 -7.14
N GLY A 271 -15.87 21.90 -8.17
CA GLY A 271 -16.90 20.86 -8.01
C GLY A 271 -16.40 19.46 -7.65
N LEU A 272 -15.09 19.25 -7.50
CA LEU A 272 -14.52 17.93 -7.19
C LEU A 272 -14.21 17.80 -5.69
N PRO A 273 -14.55 16.67 -5.06
CA PRO A 273 -14.58 16.56 -3.60
C PRO A 273 -13.20 16.51 -2.97
N PHE A 274 -12.21 15.88 -3.63
CA PHE A 274 -10.87 15.73 -3.09
C PHE A 274 -9.84 16.62 -3.80
N LYS A 275 -8.84 17.05 -3.04
CA LYS A 275 -7.64 17.76 -3.51
C LYS A 275 -6.40 17.15 -2.88
N LEU A 276 -5.33 17.03 -3.67
CA LEU A 276 -4.02 16.68 -3.14
C LEU A 276 -3.55 17.74 -2.11
N GLY A 277 -3.25 17.28 -0.89
CA GLY A 277 -2.60 18.05 0.17
C GLY A 277 -1.09 17.80 0.17
N THR A 278 -0.59 17.12 1.20
CA THR A 278 0.83 16.78 1.34
C THR A 278 1.12 15.33 0.96
N VAL A 279 2.39 15.07 0.63
CA VAL A 279 2.92 13.73 0.36
C VAL A 279 4.28 13.64 1.03
N GLU A 280 4.51 12.58 1.79
CA GLU A 280 5.69 12.41 2.65
C GLU A 280 6.15 10.93 2.67
N ILE A 281 7.45 10.71 2.82
CA ILE A 281 8.01 9.42 3.27
C ILE A 281 8.22 9.53 4.77
N ILE A 282 7.76 8.53 5.52
CA ILE A 282 7.90 8.51 6.98
C ILE A 282 9.23 7.85 7.32
N ALA A 283 10.22 8.66 7.67
CA ALA A 283 11.57 8.23 8.02
C ALA A 283 11.92 8.67 9.46
N TYR A 284 11.20 8.14 10.46
CA TYR A 284 11.56 8.40 11.86
C TYR A 284 12.98 7.86 12.16
N PRO A 285 13.71 8.46 13.12
CA PRO A 285 15.08 8.04 13.43
C PRO A 285 15.22 6.54 13.72
N GLU A 286 14.24 5.94 14.40
CA GLU A 286 14.22 4.51 14.71
C GLU A 286 13.89 3.60 13.52
N LEU A 287 13.24 4.13 12.47
CA LEU A 287 12.89 3.36 11.26
C LEU A 287 14.07 3.18 10.33
N THR A 288 15.16 3.91 10.50
CA THR A 288 16.30 3.91 9.57
C THR A 288 17.63 3.72 10.28
N SER A 289 18.63 3.21 9.57
CA SER A 289 19.96 3.00 10.11
C SER A 289 21.07 3.21 9.08
N GLY A 290 22.25 3.58 9.56
CA GLY A 290 23.46 3.76 8.75
C GLY A 290 23.41 4.96 7.79
N ALA A 291 24.49 5.15 7.04
CA ALA A 291 24.68 6.30 6.16
C ALA A 291 23.62 6.41 5.04
N TYR A 292 23.07 5.28 4.61
CA TYR A 292 22.05 5.23 3.58
C TYR A 292 20.62 5.32 4.13
N GLN A 293 20.42 5.57 5.44
CA GLN A 293 19.10 5.58 6.07
C GLN A 293 18.28 4.33 5.72
N LYS A 294 18.91 3.15 5.79
CA LYS A 294 18.30 1.88 5.41
C LYS A 294 17.16 1.54 6.37
N PRO A 295 15.99 1.11 5.88
CA PRO A 295 14.91 0.66 6.74
C PRO A 295 15.37 -0.44 7.70
N VAL A 296 15.02 -0.30 8.97
CA VAL A 296 15.36 -1.29 10.01
C VAL A 296 14.37 -2.43 9.90
N LYS A 297 14.72 -3.44 9.11
CA LYS A 297 13.91 -4.64 8.91
C LYS A 297 13.80 -5.50 10.17
N PHE A 298 12.69 -6.22 10.29
CA PHE A 298 12.45 -7.20 11.34
C PHE A 298 13.04 -8.57 10.98
N GLY A 299 12.83 -9.05 9.75
CA GLY A 299 13.27 -10.36 9.29
C GLY A 299 12.57 -11.54 9.99
N ARG A 300 12.78 -12.75 9.46
CA ARG A 300 12.24 -13.99 10.06
C ARG A 300 13.22 -14.56 11.09
N PRO A 301 12.78 -15.18 12.19
CA PRO A 301 13.65 -15.72 13.24
C PRO A 301 14.74 -16.68 12.74
N ASN A 302 14.45 -17.49 11.72
CA ASN A 302 15.41 -18.42 11.12
C ASN A 302 16.37 -17.76 10.12
N ALA A 303 16.24 -16.45 9.85
CA ALA A 303 17.15 -15.72 8.96
C ALA A 303 18.30 -15.10 9.77
N SER A 304 19.51 -15.09 9.19
CA SER A 304 20.69 -14.42 9.78
C SER A 304 20.51 -12.91 9.97
N THR A 305 19.49 -12.35 9.35
CA THR A 305 19.17 -10.93 9.39
C THR A 305 18.01 -10.59 10.33
N PHE A 306 17.58 -11.55 11.16
CA PHE A 306 16.54 -11.33 12.16
C PHE A 306 16.94 -10.22 13.13
N ASN A 307 16.00 -9.32 13.38
CA ASN A 307 16.12 -8.23 14.32
C ASN A 307 14.79 -8.05 15.04
N VAL A 308 14.73 -8.53 16.28
CA VAL A 308 13.55 -8.44 17.15
C VAL A 308 13.07 -7.00 17.40
N ASN A 309 13.94 -6.01 17.24
CA ASN A 309 13.63 -4.58 17.38
C ASN A 309 13.33 -3.90 16.03
N GLY A 310 13.26 -4.66 14.94
CA GLY A 310 13.00 -4.13 13.61
C GLY A 310 11.52 -3.88 13.32
N PHE A 311 11.23 -3.36 12.14
CA PHE A 311 9.89 -2.93 11.74
C PHE A 311 9.51 -3.51 10.38
N SER A 312 10.17 -3.06 9.32
CA SER A 312 9.95 -3.48 7.93
C SER A 312 11.18 -3.09 7.12
N ASP A 313 11.46 -3.83 6.04
CA ASP A 313 12.45 -3.45 5.04
C ASP A 313 11.99 -2.30 4.12
N HIS A 314 10.75 -1.83 4.30
CA HIS A 314 10.17 -0.66 3.63
C HIS A 314 9.79 0.45 4.62
N LEU A 315 9.92 1.71 4.18
CA LEU A 315 9.39 2.87 4.91
C LEU A 315 7.92 3.12 4.59
N PRO A 316 7.10 3.52 5.58
CA PRO A 316 5.74 3.99 5.30
C PRO A 316 5.75 5.27 4.45
N ILE A 317 4.72 5.43 3.64
CA ILE A 317 4.45 6.67 2.89
C ILE A 317 3.11 7.24 3.29
N LYS A 318 2.96 8.55 3.16
CA LYS A 318 1.76 9.31 3.53
C LYS A 318 1.30 10.20 2.39
N ILE A 319 0.00 10.26 2.18
CA ILE A 319 -0.69 11.25 1.38
C ILE A 319 -1.82 11.86 2.20
N VAL A 320 -1.95 13.18 2.15
CA VAL A 320 -3.10 13.89 2.71
C VAL A 320 -4.01 14.30 1.56
N LEU A 321 -5.28 13.91 1.63
CA LEU A 321 -6.32 14.43 0.74
C LEU A 321 -7.18 15.42 1.52
N ASN A 322 -7.34 16.63 0.97
CA ASN A 322 -8.27 17.62 1.49
C ASN A 322 -9.63 17.39 0.83
N GLU A 323 -10.63 17.05 1.63
CA GLU A 323 -12.01 16.90 1.20
C GLU A 323 -12.78 18.19 1.44
N LYS A 324 -13.59 18.57 0.46
CA LYS A 324 -14.55 19.68 0.62
C LYS A 324 -15.70 19.26 1.52
N ASP A 325 -16.06 20.15 2.44
CA ASP A 325 -17.22 19.93 3.28
C ASP A 325 -18.49 20.15 2.42
N PRO A 326 -19.52 19.30 2.55
CA PRO A 326 -20.70 19.35 1.67
C PRO A 326 -21.54 20.63 1.80
N THR A 327 -21.23 21.52 2.75
CA THR A 327 -22.01 22.71 3.11
C THR A 327 -21.40 24.04 2.65
N VAL A 328 -20.32 24.03 1.86
CA VAL A 328 -19.63 25.26 1.37
C VAL A 328 -19.52 25.31 -0.15
#